data_AF-A0A7X0X6V3-F1
#
_entry.id   AF-A0A7X0X6V3-F1
#
_cell.length_a   1.000
_cell.length_b   1.000
_cell.length_c   1.000
_cell.angle_alpha   90.00
_cell.angle_beta   90.00
_cell.angle_gamma   90.00
#
_symmetry.space_group_name_H-M   'P 1'
#
loop_
_entity.id
_entity.type
_entity.pdbx_description
1 polymer ?
#
loop_
_entity_poly.entity_id
_entity_poly.type
_entity_poly.pdbx_seq_one_letter_code
_entity_poly.pdbx_strand_id
1 'polypeptide(L)'
;MKEAKKSTKKVSGAIDDIPKNIEDKLTPAQKKNVKKINNNVNDHLTEGDFSGTKRDLEGNPVPKKGEPGKHWDHLDEMLNTHKSLKSSKRSIENSLKNPNLPKDVRIFLQNELKKANDSLKKIDDLFNEFGGIDKWLKK
;
A
#
# COMPACT_ATOMS: atom_id res chain seq x y z
N MET A 1 36.71 -18.23 18.91
CA MET A 1 36.16 -16.87 18.96
C MET A 1 34.68 -16.95 18.59
N LYS A 2 33.78 -16.44 19.44
CA LYS A 2 32.33 -16.54 19.24
C LYS A 2 31.91 -15.45 18.24
N GLU A 3 31.51 -15.83 17.02
CA GLU A 3 30.82 -14.92 16.12
C GLU A 3 29.38 -14.74 16.60
N ALA A 4 29.06 -13.54 17.06
CA ALA A 4 27.70 -13.15 17.39
C ALA A 4 26.88 -13.06 16.09
N LYS A 5 25.93 -13.98 15.91
CA LYS A 5 24.88 -13.85 14.89
C LYS A 5 24.12 -12.55 15.15
N LYS A 6 24.32 -11.56 14.27
CA LYS A 6 23.52 -10.33 14.23
C LYS A 6 22.08 -10.76 13.93
N SER A 7 21.25 -10.79 14.97
CA SER A 7 19.81 -11.03 14.85
C SER A 7 19.19 -9.83 14.14
N THR A 8 19.04 -9.93 12.82
CA THR A 8 18.17 -9.02 12.07
C THR A 8 16.73 -9.40 12.42
N LYS A 9 16.23 -8.79 13.49
CA LYS A 9 14.82 -8.80 13.85
C LYS A 9 14.06 -8.23 12.65
N LYS A 10 13.38 -9.09 11.89
CA LYS A 10 12.40 -8.67 10.89
C LYS A 10 11.31 -7.92 11.65
N VAL A 11 11.37 -6.59 11.64
CA VAL A 11 10.36 -5.74 12.27
C VAL A 11 9.07 -5.99 11.51
N SER A 12 8.13 -6.65 12.17
CA SER A 12 6.80 -6.93 11.63
C SER A 12 6.14 -5.60 11.28
N GLY A 13 5.97 -5.35 9.99
CA GLY A 13 5.44 -4.10 9.46
C GLY A 13 4.09 -3.70 10.10
N ALA A 14 4.00 -2.40 10.35
CA ALA A 14 2.77 -1.61 10.31
C ALA A 14 1.77 -1.69 11.48
N ILE A 15 2.25 -1.82 12.72
CA ILE A 15 1.46 -1.44 13.91
C ILE A 15 2.03 -0.20 14.61
N ASP A 16 3.31 0.12 14.40
CA ASP A 16 4.02 1.15 15.17
C ASP A 16 3.84 2.60 14.65
N ASP A 17 3.17 2.80 13.50
CA ASP A 17 3.05 4.12 12.85
C ASP A 17 1.84 4.94 13.33
N ILE A 18 0.92 4.38 14.13
CA ILE A 18 -0.23 5.12 14.66
C ILE A 18 0.10 5.62 16.07
N PRO A 19 0.14 6.94 16.32
CA PRO A 19 0.36 7.47 17.66
C PRO A 19 -0.67 6.91 18.66
N LYS A 20 -0.22 6.41 19.81
CA LYS A 20 -1.06 5.67 20.75
C LYS A 20 -2.31 6.46 21.19
N ASN A 21 -2.14 7.76 21.43
CA ASN A 21 -3.21 8.69 21.77
C ASN A 21 -4.28 8.86 20.67
N ILE A 22 -3.92 8.65 19.41
CA ILE A 22 -4.84 8.63 18.27
C ILE A 22 -5.46 7.25 18.14
N GLU A 23 -4.65 6.20 18.26
CA GLU A 23 -5.09 4.81 18.15
C GLU A 23 -6.29 4.54 19.06
N ASP A 24 -6.25 4.97 20.32
CA ASP A 24 -7.34 4.71 21.27
C ASP A 24 -8.65 5.43 20.93
N LYS A 25 -8.60 6.44 20.03
CA LYS A 25 -9.77 7.21 19.56
C LYS A 25 -10.31 6.73 18.21
N LEU A 26 -9.57 5.89 17.49
CA LEU A 26 -10.01 5.35 16.21
C LEU A 26 -11.02 4.22 16.41
N THR A 27 -12.05 4.20 15.57
CA THR A 27 -12.93 3.04 15.48
C THR A 27 -12.18 1.84 14.90
N PRO A 28 -12.60 0.59 15.18
CA PRO A 28 -11.98 -0.60 14.58
C PRO A 28 -11.93 -0.55 13.05
N ALA A 29 -12.96 0.01 12.41
CA ALA A 29 -13.00 0.21 10.96
C ALA A 29 -11.94 1.22 10.48
N GLN A 30 -11.75 2.34 11.19
CA GLN A 30 -10.70 3.31 10.87
C GLN A 30 -9.30 2.69 11.03
N LYS A 31 -9.03 2.02 12.16
CA LYS A 31 -7.76 1.32 12.41
C LYS A 31 -7.42 0.35 11.29
N LYS A 32 -8.38 -0.49 10.89
CA LYS A 32 -8.21 -1.46 9.81
C LYS A 32 -7.82 -0.80 8.50
N ASN A 33 -8.46 0.32 8.12
CA ASN A 33 -8.19 0.99 6.86
C ASN A 33 -6.88 1.77 6.85
N VAL A 34 -6.53 2.42 7.96
CA VAL A 34 -5.22 3.07 8.15
C VAL A 34 -4.10 2.03 8.05
N LYS A 35 -4.26 0.90 8.74
CA LYS A 35 -3.30 -0.20 8.66
C LYS A 35 -3.15 -0.71 7.22
N LYS A 36 -4.25 -0.92 6.50
CA LYS A 36 -4.20 -1.33 5.08
C LYS A 36 -3.44 -0.33 4.21
N ILE A 37 -3.67 0.97 4.38
CA ILE A 37 -2.93 2.01 3.64
C ILE A 37 -1.44 1.88 3.95
N ASN A 38 -1.06 1.82 5.24
CA ASN A 38 0.33 1.75 5.65
C ASN A 38 1.04 0.48 5.17
N ASN A 39 0.40 -0.70 5.29
CA ASN A 39 0.92 -1.95 4.74
C ASN A 39 1.14 -1.85 3.24
N ASN A 40 0.13 -1.42 2.47
CA ASN A 40 0.26 -1.30 1.02
C ASN A 40 1.42 -0.36 0.62
N VAL A 41 1.54 0.80 1.29
CA VAL A 41 2.60 1.76 0.97
C VAL A 41 3.98 1.22 1.34
N ASN A 42 4.12 0.56 2.49
CA ASN A 42 5.42 0.12 2.98
C ASN A 42 5.90 -1.17 2.32
N ASP A 43 4.97 -2.07 1.96
CA ASP A 43 5.29 -3.44 1.54
C ASP A 43 5.12 -3.68 0.03
N HIS A 44 4.30 -2.86 -0.66
CA HIS A 44 3.89 -3.11 -2.06
C HIS A 44 4.03 -1.91 -2.99
N LEU A 45 4.63 -0.80 -2.53
CA LEU A 45 4.88 0.40 -3.34
C LEU A 45 6.34 0.85 -3.24
N THR A 46 7.26 -0.11 -3.21
CA THR A 46 8.70 0.16 -3.31
C THR A 46 9.12 0.38 -4.77
N GLU A 47 10.31 0.94 -4.99
CA GLU A 47 10.88 1.08 -6.34
C GLU A 47 10.98 -0.28 -7.07
N GLY A 48 11.20 -1.36 -6.33
CA GLY A 48 11.20 -2.73 -6.87
C GLY A 48 9.83 -3.15 -7.40
N ASP A 49 8.75 -2.83 -6.68
CA ASP A 49 7.38 -3.16 -7.11
C ASP A 49 6.99 -2.38 -8.36
N PHE A 50 7.33 -1.09 -8.42
CA PHE A 50 7.06 -0.26 -9.60
C PHE A 50 7.86 -0.70 -10.82
N SER A 51 9.16 -0.97 -10.66
CA SER A 51 10.01 -1.44 -11.77
C SER A 51 9.63 -2.85 -12.23
N GLY A 52 9.30 -3.74 -11.30
CA GLY A 52 8.76 -5.07 -11.59
C GLY A 52 7.44 -5.01 -12.35
N THR A 53 6.50 -4.17 -11.92
CA THR A 53 5.22 -3.97 -12.61
C THR A 53 5.43 -3.44 -14.02
N LYS A 54 6.32 -2.46 -14.21
CA LYS A 54 6.65 -1.93 -15.55
C LYS A 54 7.14 -3.03 -16.48
N ARG A 55 8.03 -3.90 -15.99
CA ARG A 55 8.56 -5.04 -16.73
C ARG A 55 7.46 -6.05 -17.13
N ASP A 56 6.53 -6.33 -16.22
CA ASP A 56 5.39 -7.20 -16.52
C ASP A 56 4.49 -6.60 -17.60
N LEU A 57 4.23 -5.28 -17.55
CA LEU A 57 3.47 -4.54 -18.56
C LEU A 57 4.15 -4.55 -19.94
N GLU A 58 5.48 -4.55 -19.97
CA GLU A 58 6.30 -4.63 -21.19
C GLU A 58 6.45 -6.07 -21.72
N GLY A 59 5.93 -7.08 -21.01
CA GLY A 59 6.02 -8.49 -21.41
C GLY A 59 7.39 -9.13 -21.12
N ASN A 60 8.18 -8.56 -20.20
CA ASN A 60 9.49 -9.07 -19.80
C ASN A 60 9.55 -9.28 -18.27
N PRO A 61 8.80 -10.25 -17.71
CA PRO A 61 8.64 -10.40 -16.27
C PRO A 61 9.93 -10.83 -15.55
N VAL A 62 10.01 -10.54 -14.24
CA VAL A 62 11.20 -10.85 -13.44
C VAL A 62 11.24 -12.36 -13.10
N PRO A 63 12.30 -13.11 -13.46
CA PRO A 63 12.37 -14.54 -13.13
C PRO A 63 12.58 -14.78 -11.63
N LYS A 64 11.99 -15.86 -11.11
CA LYS A 64 12.18 -16.31 -9.72
C LYS A 64 13.47 -17.12 -9.59
N LYS A 65 14.39 -16.63 -8.75
CA LYS A 65 15.69 -17.27 -8.54
C LYS A 65 15.50 -18.68 -7.97
N GLY A 66 16.06 -19.68 -8.65
CA GLY A 66 15.99 -21.08 -8.23
C GLY A 66 14.70 -21.80 -8.64
N GLU A 67 13.79 -21.13 -9.37
CA GLU A 67 12.54 -21.72 -9.87
C GLU A 67 12.44 -21.54 -11.40
N PRO A 68 13.08 -22.41 -12.20
CA PRO A 68 13.09 -22.31 -13.65
C PRO A 68 11.68 -22.20 -14.24
N GLY A 69 11.49 -21.24 -15.15
CA GLY A 69 10.20 -20.97 -15.81
C GLY A 69 9.19 -20.18 -14.99
N LYS A 70 9.45 -19.92 -13.70
CA LYS A 70 8.56 -19.09 -12.87
C LYS A 70 9.02 -17.63 -12.83
N HIS A 71 8.05 -16.74 -12.75
CA HIS A 71 8.25 -15.31 -12.66
C HIS A 71 7.52 -14.72 -11.46
N TRP A 72 7.96 -13.55 -11.02
CA TRP A 72 7.18 -12.68 -10.15
C TRP A 72 6.01 -12.09 -10.93
N ASP A 73 4.89 -11.89 -10.25
CA ASP A 73 3.67 -11.30 -10.82
C ASP A 73 3.42 -9.97 -10.09
N HIS A 74 4.29 -9.00 -10.38
CA HIS A 74 4.22 -7.68 -9.78
C HIS A 74 2.99 -6.92 -10.28
N LEU A 75 2.56 -7.20 -11.52
CA LEU A 75 1.34 -6.63 -12.08
C LEU A 75 0.10 -6.98 -11.23
N ASP A 76 -0.14 -8.25 -10.91
CA ASP A 76 -1.29 -8.62 -10.07
C ASP A 76 -1.18 -8.02 -8.66
N GLU A 77 0.01 -8.05 -8.05
CA GLU A 77 0.28 -7.44 -6.75
C GLU A 77 -0.03 -5.92 -6.75
N MET A 78 0.36 -5.20 -7.80
CA MET A 78 0.11 -3.77 -7.96
C MET A 78 -1.38 -3.46 -8.18
N LEU A 79 -2.08 -4.26 -9.00
CA LEU A 79 -3.52 -4.09 -9.22
C LEU A 79 -4.32 -4.36 -7.94
N ASN A 80 -3.94 -5.38 -7.17
CA ASN A 80 -4.54 -5.67 -5.88
C ASN A 80 -4.28 -4.55 -4.86
N THR A 81 -3.07 -4.00 -4.86
CA THR A 81 -2.70 -2.82 -4.05
C THR A 81 -3.56 -1.62 -4.40
N HIS A 82 -3.73 -1.31 -5.69
CA HIS A 82 -4.59 -0.22 -6.15
C HIS A 82 -6.05 -0.40 -5.70
N LYS A 83 -6.63 -1.60 -5.87
CA LYS A 83 -8.01 -1.92 -5.40
C LYS A 83 -8.13 -1.73 -3.88
N SER A 84 -7.14 -2.21 -3.12
CA SER A 84 -7.08 -2.09 -1.67
C SER A 84 -7.02 -0.63 -1.20
N LEU A 85 -6.15 0.18 -1.79
CA LEU A 85 -6.02 1.62 -1.52
C LEU A 85 -7.31 2.38 -1.86
N LYS A 86 -7.94 2.11 -3.01
CA LYS A 86 -9.20 2.76 -3.41
C LYS A 86 -10.33 2.48 -2.41
N SER A 87 -10.41 1.25 -1.91
CA SER A 87 -11.40 0.85 -0.89
C SER A 87 -11.15 1.57 0.44
N SER A 88 -9.90 1.57 0.92
CA SER A 88 -9.55 2.24 2.18
C SER A 88 -9.72 3.76 2.08
N LYS A 89 -9.31 4.39 0.98
CA LYS A 89 -9.58 5.80 0.66
C LYS A 89 -11.06 6.13 0.86
N ARG A 90 -11.96 5.41 0.20
CA ARG A 90 -13.42 5.64 0.30
C ARG A 90 -13.93 5.50 1.74
N SER A 91 -13.41 4.54 2.49
CA SER A 91 -13.78 4.36 3.89
C SER A 91 -13.32 5.52 4.78
N ILE A 92 -12.12 6.06 4.52
CA ILE A 92 -11.59 7.22 5.25
C ILE A 92 -12.36 8.49 4.88
N GLU A 93 -12.65 8.72 3.60
CA GLU A 93 -13.51 9.83 3.15
C GLU A 93 -14.87 9.82 3.85
N ASN A 94 -15.49 8.64 3.97
CA ASN A 94 -16.76 8.51 4.69
C ASN A 94 -16.61 8.80 6.19
N SER A 95 -15.50 8.40 6.81
CA SER A 95 -15.22 8.73 8.21
C SER A 95 -15.09 10.24 8.44
N LEU A 96 -14.47 10.95 7.50
CA LEU A 96 -14.27 12.40 7.57
C LEU A 96 -15.58 13.20 7.43
N LYS A 97 -16.64 12.61 6.88
CA LYS A 97 -17.98 13.24 6.82
C LYS A 97 -18.67 13.33 8.18
N ASN A 98 -18.22 12.59 9.19
CA ASN A 98 -18.79 12.68 10.55
C ASN A 98 -18.47 14.07 11.15
N PRO A 99 -19.47 14.92 11.45
CA PRO A 99 -19.23 16.24 12.03
C PRO A 99 -18.63 16.17 13.44
N ASN A 100 -18.94 15.10 14.18
CA ASN A 100 -18.50 14.89 15.57
C ASN A 100 -17.15 14.17 15.68
N LEU A 101 -16.42 14.01 14.57
CA LEU A 101 -15.10 13.39 14.60
C LEU A 101 -14.11 14.29 15.39
N PRO A 102 -13.39 13.76 16.39
CA PRO A 102 -12.39 14.52 17.13
C PRO A 102 -11.38 15.20 16.20
N LYS A 103 -10.98 16.43 16.52
CA LYS A 103 -10.14 17.26 15.64
C LYS A 103 -8.79 16.61 15.32
N ASP A 104 -8.16 16.00 16.32
CA ASP A 104 -6.88 15.29 16.17
C ASP A 104 -7.03 14.04 15.29
N VAL A 105 -8.08 13.25 15.50
CA VAL A 105 -8.41 12.11 14.64
C VAL A 105 -8.70 12.57 13.20
N ARG A 106 -9.41 13.68 13.02
CA ARG A 106 -9.70 14.26 11.71
C ARG A 106 -8.41 14.61 10.96
N ILE A 107 -7.49 15.31 11.61
CA ILE A 107 -6.18 15.68 11.03
C ILE A 107 -5.40 14.42 10.65
N PHE A 108 -5.34 13.44 11.55
CA PHE A 108 -4.67 12.18 11.29
C PHE A 108 -5.26 11.45 10.07
N LEU A 109 -6.58 11.29 10.02
CA LEU A 109 -7.26 10.64 8.89
C LEU A 109 -7.11 11.42 7.57
N GLN A 110 -7.00 12.75 7.61
CA GLN A 110 -6.70 13.55 6.42
C GLN A 110 -5.29 13.28 5.89
N ASN A 111 -4.30 13.10 6.77
CA ASN A 111 -2.94 12.75 6.38
C ASN A 111 -2.88 11.35 5.75
N GLU A 112 -3.57 10.38 6.35
CA GLU A 112 -3.68 9.02 5.79
C GLU A 112 -4.41 9.02 4.43
N LEU A 113 -5.45 9.84 4.28
CA LEU A 113 -6.13 10.03 3.00
C LEU A 113 -5.21 10.63 1.95
N LYS A 114 -4.38 11.63 2.32
CA LYS A 114 -3.38 12.21 1.42
C LYS A 114 -2.38 11.15 0.97
N LYS A 115 -1.84 10.35 1.90
CA LYS A 115 -0.92 9.24 1.61
C LYS A 115 -1.54 8.27 0.59
N ALA A 116 -2.78 7.84 0.82
CA ALA A 116 -3.48 6.97 -0.11
C ALA A 116 -3.68 7.60 -1.51
N ASN A 117 -4.04 8.89 -1.59
CA ASN A 117 -4.19 9.59 -2.86
C ASN A 117 -2.87 9.73 -3.62
N ASP A 118 -1.79 10.10 -2.92
CA ASP A 118 -0.47 10.23 -3.53
C ASP A 118 0.01 8.88 -4.08
N SER A 119 -0.19 7.79 -3.33
CA SER A 119 0.11 6.44 -3.77
C SER A 119 -0.72 6.01 -4.98
N LEU A 120 -2.05 6.22 -4.96
CA LEU A 120 -2.91 5.92 -6.10
C LEU A 120 -2.46 6.68 -7.35
N LYS A 121 -2.13 7.97 -7.22
CA LYS A 121 -1.64 8.78 -8.34
C LYS A 121 -0.36 8.19 -8.95
N LYS A 122 0.60 7.76 -8.13
CA LYS A 122 1.84 7.13 -8.63
C LYS A 122 1.56 5.85 -9.42
N ILE A 123 0.61 5.03 -8.94
CA ILE A 123 0.18 3.84 -9.66
C ILE A 123 -0.48 4.26 -10.98
N ASP A 124 -1.45 5.18 -10.95
CA ASP A 124 -2.14 5.65 -12.16
C ASP A 124 -1.16 6.19 -13.21
N ASP A 125 -0.16 6.98 -12.77
CA ASP A 125 0.90 7.54 -13.62
C ASP A 125 1.70 6.43 -14.33
N LEU A 126 2.05 5.34 -13.62
CA LEU A 126 2.73 4.18 -14.24
C LEU A 126 1.87 3.57 -15.36
N PHE A 127 0.57 3.39 -15.13
CA PHE A 127 -0.31 2.73 -16.09
C PHE A 127 -0.72 3.62 -17.26
N ASN A 128 -0.55 4.95 -17.18
CA ASN A 128 -0.93 5.88 -18.25
C ASN A 128 -0.23 5.58 -19.57
N GLU A 129 1.06 5.22 -19.53
CA GLU A 129 1.83 4.81 -20.72
C GLU A 129 1.29 3.53 -21.37
N PHE A 130 0.50 2.74 -20.64
CA PHE A 130 -0.02 1.42 -21.05
C PHE A 130 -1.55 1.42 -21.29
N GLY A 131 -2.14 2.61 -21.46
CA GLY A 131 -3.57 2.80 -21.74
C GLY A 131 -4.45 3.00 -20.50
N GLY A 132 -3.84 3.35 -19.37
CA GLY A 132 -4.53 3.64 -18.11
C GLY A 132 -4.89 2.39 -17.29
N ILE A 133 -4.98 2.55 -15.96
CA ILE A 133 -5.19 1.42 -15.05
C ILE A 133 -6.52 0.70 -15.25
N ASP A 134 -7.57 1.42 -15.67
CA ASP A 134 -8.90 0.86 -15.88
C ASP A 134 -8.95 -0.23 -16.96
N LYS A 135 -8.00 -0.20 -17.91
CA LYS A 135 -7.84 -1.26 -18.92
C LYS A 135 -7.43 -2.59 -18.27
N TRP A 136 -6.68 -2.54 -17.18
CA TRP A 136 -6.07 -3.69 -16.51
C TRP A 136 -6.92 -4.21 -15.35
N LEU A 137 -7.76 -3.38 -14.76
CA LEU A 137 -8.69 -3.78 -13.70
C LEU A 137 -9.92 -4.58 -14.20
N LYS A 138 -10.19 -4.56 -15.51
CA LYS A 138 -11.34 -5.23 -16.16
C LYS A 138 -11.07 -6.65 -16.63
N LYS A 139 -9.81 -7.09 -16.57
CA LYS A 139 -9.41 -8.47 -16.84
C LYS A 139 -9.52 -9.29 -15.57
#